data_AF-A0A1X7NC83-F1
#
_entry.id   AF-A0A1X7NC83-F1
#
_cell.length_a   1.000
_cell.length_b   1.000
_cell.length_c   1.000
_cell.angle_alpha   90.00
_cell.angle_beta   90.00
_cell.angle_gamma   90.00
#
_symmetry.space_group_name_H-M   'P 1'
#
loop_
_entity.id
_entity.type
_entity.pdbx_description
1 polymer ?
#
loop_
_entity_poly.entity_id
_entity_poly.type
_entity_poly.pdbx_seq_one_letter_code
_entity_poly.pdbx_strand_id
1 'polypeptide(L)'
;MKNESCSITALPVEVAASAFAALGSEQRLQVLRQLVRAGPEGLSMGELGVRTGVTGSTLTHHLKILASAGLVSQEKRGRSIICGAADYDKMQALADYLLSECCADCAPGEGQ
;
A
#
# COMPACT_ATOMS: atom_id res chain seq x y z
N MET A 1 23.05 19.82 -0.96
CA MET A 1 22.94 18.35 -0.91
C MET A 1 23.02 17.92 0.54
N LYS A 2 21.91 18.02 1.28
CA LYS A 2 21.81 17.45 2.63
C LYS A 2 20.86 16.28 2.51
N ASN A 3 21.44 15.09 2.45
CA ASN A 3 20.76 13.85 2.75
C ASN A 3 20.37 13.93 4.23
N GLU A 4 19.14 14.34 4.49
CA GLU A 4 18.54 14.26 5.81
C GLU A 4 17.97 12.84 5.93
N SER A 5 18.81 11.92 6.41
CA SER A 5 18.37 10.66 7.02
C SER A 5 17.52 11.01 8.24
N CYS A 6 16.24 11.28 8.01
CA CYS A 6 15.24 11.42 9.05
C CYS A 6 14.72 10.01 9.37
N SER A 7 15.25 9.44 10.45
CA SER A 7 14.73 8.30 11.22
C SER A 7 13.84 7.29 10.48
N ILE A 8 14.48 6.27 9.90
CA ILE A 8 13.83 4.96 9.69
C ILE A 8 13.46 4.43 11.09
N THR A 9 12.25 3.89 11.27
CA THR A 9 11.60 3.42 12.52
C THR A 9 11.06 4.54 13.43
N ALA A 10 9.78 4.61 13.77
CA ALA A 10 8.87 3.51 14.09
C ALA A 10 7.47 3.76 13.52
N LEU A 11 7.08 2.99 12.51
CA LEU A 11 5.66 2.80 12.23
C LEU A 11 5.05 2.09 13.46
N PRO A 12 4.06 2.65 14.16
CA PRO A 12 3.49 2.00 15.34
C PRO A 12 2.91 0.63 14.99
N VAL A 13 3.02 -0.34 15.90
CA VAL A 13 2.60 -1.73 15.66
C VAL A 13 1.13 -1.83 15.26
N GLU A 14 0.26 -1.00 15.85
CA GLU A 14 -1.15 -0.92 15.51
C GLU A 14 -1.40 -0.40 14.09
N VAL A 15 -0.57 0.54 13.62
CA VAL A 15 -0.63 1.08 12.25
C VAL A 15 -0.14 0.05 11.26
N ALA A 16 0.99 -0.62 11.56
CA ALA A 16 1.54 -1.70 10.77
C ALA A 16 0.52 -2.85 10.64
N ALA A 17 -0.04 -3.32 11.75
CA ALA A 17 -1.02 -4.39 11.80
C ALA A 17 -2.30 -4.04 11.01
N SER A 18 -2.81 -2.81 11.15
CA SER A 18 -3.98 -2.35 10.38
C SER A 18 -3.71 -2.34 8.87
N ALA A 19 -2.54 -1.86 8.46
CA ALA A 19 -2.15 -1.86 7.05
C ALA A 19 -1.95 -3.27 6.50
N PHE A 20 -1.25 -4.15 7.23
CA PHE A 20 -1.10 -5.55 6.82
C PHE A 20 -2.43 -6.29 6.77
N ALA A 21 -3.35 -6.04 7.70
CA ALA A 21 -4.71 -6.59 7.64
C ALA A 21 -5.46 -6.11 6.39
N ALA A 22 -5.32 -4.83 6.01
CA ALA A 22 -5.85 -4.31 4.76
C ALA A 22 -5.19 -4.95 3.53
N LEU A 23 -3.90 -5.30 3.58
CA LEU A 23 -3.19 -5.98 2.50
C LEU A 23 -3.44 -7.50 2.44
N GLY A 24 -3.87 -8.12 3.54
CA GLY A 24 -4.07 -9.58 3.69
C GLY A 24 -5.25 -10.18 2.90
N SER A 25 -5.58 -9.60 1.74
CA SER A 25 -6.59 -10.11 0.81
C SER A 25 -6.03 -10.01 -0.61
N GLU A 26 -6.11 -11.11 -1.37
CA GLU A 26 -5.64 -11.19 -2.75
C GLU A 26 -6.18 -10.06 -3.63
N GLN A 27 -7.49 -9.82 -3.57
CA GLN A 27 -8.16 -8.78 -4.36
C GLN A 27 -7.69 -7.37 -3.98
N ARG A 28 -7.51 -7.10 -2.68
CA ARG A 28 -7.02 -5.79 -2.20
C ARG A 28 -5.57 -5.56 -2.60
N LEU A 29 -4.73 -6.59 -2.51
CA LEU A 29 -3.34 -6.52 -2.95
C LEU A 29 -3.25 -6.31 -4.46
N GLN A 30 -4.08 -6.99 -5.26
CA GLN A 30 -4.16 -6.78 -6.71
C GLN A 30 -4.59 -5.35 -7.05
N VAL A 31 -5.61 -4.82 -6.39
CA VAL A 31 -6.05 -3.42 -6.54
C VAL A 31 -4.91 -2.46 -6.23
N LEU A 32 -4.24 -2.61 -5.09
CA LEU A 32 -3.12 -1.75 -4.72
C LEU A 32 -1.99 -1.82 -5.75
N ARG A 33 -1.63 -3.03 -6.23
CA ARG A 33 -0.59 -3.19 -7.26
C ARG A 33 -0.94 -2.49 -8.57
N GLN A 34 -2.21 -2.49 -8.99
CA GLN A 34 -2.63 -1.75 -10.18
C GLN A 34 -2.51 -0.24 -9.99
N LEU A 35 -2.86 0.26 -8.79
CA LEU A 35 -2.74 1.67 -8.45
C LEU A 35 -1.27 2.13 -8.35
N VAL A 36 -0.42 1.32 -7.72
CA VAL A 36 1.03 1.57 -7.68
C VAL A 36 1.63 1.64 -9.08
N ARG A 37 1.22 0.73 -9.98
CA ARG A 37 1.65 0.71 -11.39
C ARG A 37 1.14 1.91 -12.19
N ALA A 38 -0.04 2.41 -11.86
CA ALA A 38 -0.60 3.59 -12.52
C ALA A 38 0.12 4.89 -12.14
N GLY A 39 0.82 4.89 -11.00
CA GLY A 39 1.60 6.05 -10.58
C GLY A 39 0.71 7.17 -9.99
N PRO A 40 1.24 8.39 -9.92
CA PRO A 40 0.53 9.55 -9.36
C PRO A 40 -0.72 9.95 -10.15
N GLU A 41 -0.83 9.57 -11.44
CA GLU A 41 -2.03 9.82 -12.25
C GLU A 41 -3.23 8.96 -11.82
N GLY A 42 -2.99 7.84 -11.14
CA GLY A 42 -4.03 6.92 -10.67
C GLY A 42 -4.85 6.29 -11.80
N LEU A 43 -6.00 5.73 -11.44
CA LEU A 43 -6.95 5.08 -12.35
C LEU A 43 -8.38 5.48 -12.02
N SER A 44 -9.23 5.60 -13.03
CA SER A 44 -10.66 5.70 -12.77
C SER A 44 -11.23 4.39 -12.16
N MET A 45 -12.33 4.48 -11.43
CA MET A 45 -13.05 3.29 -10.92
C MET A 45 -13.33 2.25 -12.00
N GLY A 46 -13.74 2.69 -13.20
CA GLY A 46 -14.03 1.80 -14.32
C GLY A 46 -12.78 1.09 -14.82
N GLU A 47 -11.70 1.82 -15.02
CA GLU A 47 -10.45 1.24 -15.51
C GLU A 47 -9.79 0.32 -14.49
N LEU A 48 -9.85 0.68 -13.21
CA LEU A 48 -9.38 -0.16 -12.13
C LEU A 48 -10.17 -1.48 -12.07
N GLY A 49 -11.50 -1.43 -12.20
CA GLY A 49 -12.35 -2.63 -12.25
C GLY A 49 -12.04 -3.53 -13.44
N VAL A 50 -11.77 -2.96 -14.62
CA VAL A 50 -11.36 -3.74 -15.80
C VAL A 50 -10.00 -4.42 -15.58
N ARG A 51 -9.02 -3.71 -15.02
CA ARG A 51 -7.66 -4.24 -14.81
C ARG A 51 -7.58 -5.30 -13.70
N THR A 52 -8.46 -5.22 -12.70
CA THR A 52 -8.48 -6.17 -11.58
C THR A 52 -9.47 -7.31 -11.78
N GLY A 53 -10.47 -7.14 -12.65
CA GLY A 53 -11.59 -8.07 -12.78
C GLY A 53 -12.61 -7.96 -11.63
N VAL A 54 -12.50 -6.93 -10.79
CA VAL A 54 -13.37 -6.73 -9.63
C VAL A 54 -14.58 -5.87 -9.99
N THR A 55 -15.77 -6.32 -9.58
CA THR A 55 -17.03 -5.62 -9.83
C THR A 55 -17.18 -4.37 -8.96
N GLY A 56 -18.00 -3.41 -9.39
CA GLY A 56 -18.05 -2.06 -8.82
C GLY A 56 -18.34 -1.98 -7.30
N SER A 57 -19.28 -2.78 -6.78
CA SER A 57 -19.59 -2.77 -5.34
C SER A 57 -18.46 -3.34 -4.50
N THR A 58 -17.90 -4.48 -4.91
CA THR A 58 -16.76 -5.13 -4.28
C THR A 58 -15.52 -4.24 -4.34
N LEU A 59 -15.25 -3.61 -5.48
CA LEU A 59 -14.13 -2.69 -5.65
C LEU A 59 -14.23 -1.49 -4.73
N THR A 60 -15.42 -0.89 -4.63
CA THR A 60 -15.67 0.24 -3.71
C THR A 60 -15.42 -0.17 -2.27
N HIS A 61 -15.86 -1.37 -1.88
CA HIS A 61 -15.60 -1.90 -0.54
C HIS A 61 -14.11 -2.11 -0.27
N HIS A 62 -13.36 -2.70 -1.21
CA HIS A 62 -11.92 -2.87 -1.12
C HIS A 62 -11.17 -1.54 -1.02
N LEU A 63 -11.53 -0.56 -1.86
CA LEU A 63 -10.93 0.78 -1.83
C LEU A 63 -11.21 1.50 -0.51
N LYS A 64 -12.40 1.34 0.09
CA LYS A 64 -12.71 1.92 1.40
C LYS A 64 -11.80 1.35 2.50
N ILE A 65 -11.57 0.04 2.50
CA ILE A 65 -10.67 -0.61 3.46
C ILE A 65 -9.23 -0.11 3.27
N LEU A 66 -8.73 -0.13 2.03
CA LEU A 66 -7.39 0.35 1.72
C LEU A 66 -7.22 1.84 2.06
N ALA A 67 -8.24 2.66 1.83
CA ALA A 67 -8.22 4.09 2.15
C ALA A 67 -8.21 4.32 3.67
N SER A 68 -8.97 3.53 4.43
CA SER A 68 -8.95 3.60 5.89
C SER A 68 -7.59 3.20 6.49
N ALA A 69 -6.85 2.33 5.80
CA ALA A 69 -5.46 2.00 6.13
C ALA A 69 -4.45 3.04 5.59
N GLY A 70 -4.90 4.09 4.88
CA GLY A 70 -4.05 5.12 4.28
C GLY A 70 -3.16 4.61 3.15
N LEU A 71 -3.54 3.54 2.44
CA LEU A 71 -2.77 2.95 1.35
C LEU A 71 -3.20 3.47 -0.03
N VAL A 72 -4.44 3.92 -0.16
CA VAL A 72 -5.01 4.46 -1.40
C VAL A 72 -5.76 5.75 -1.15
N SER A 73 -5.72 6.66 -2.13
CA SER A 73 -6.44 7.91 -2.13
C SER A 73 -7.52 7.88 -3.21
N GLN A 74 -8.58 8.67 -3.01
CA GLN A 74 -9.66 8.82 -3.97
C GLN A 74 -9.94 10.31 -4.15
N GLU A 75 -9.84 10.79 -5.38
CA GLU A 75 -10.09 12.19 -5.74
C GLU A 75 -11.18 12.27 -6.79
N LYS A 76 -12.10 13.23 -6.64
CA LYS A 76 -13.14 13.48 -7.62
C LYS A 76 -12.62 14.42 -8.70
N ARG A 77 -12.40 13.89 -9.91
CA ARG A 77 -12.00 14.67 -11.09
C ARG A 77 -13.18 14.79 -12.06
N GLY A 78 -13.93 15.89 -11.93
CA GLY A 78 -15.15 16.13 -12.71
C GLY A 78 -16.27 15.14 -12.37
N ARG A 79 -16.62 14.28 -13.33
CA ARG A 79 -17.66 13.24 -13.18
C ARG A 79 -17.11 11.87 -12.73
N SER A 80 -15.79 11.73 -12.67
CA SER A 80 -15.11 10.46 -12.36
C SER A 80 -14.42 10.52 -11.01
N ILE A 81 -14.32 9.38 -10.34
CA ILE A 81 -13.45 9.20 -9.17
C ILE A 81 -12.17 8.54 -9.66
N ILE A 82 -11.05 9.22 -9.41
CA ILE A 82 -9.70 8.74 -9.67
C ILE A 82 -9.15 8.18 -8.37
N CYS A 83 -8.73 6.93 -8.41
CA CYS A 83 -8.11 6.22 -7.31
C CYS A 83 -6.60 6.21 -7.54
N GLY A 84 -5.81 6.53 -6.53
CA GLY A 84 -4.35 6.51 -6.59
C GLY A 84 -3.75 5.71 -5.44
N ALA A 85 -2.47 5.33 -5.58
CA ALA A 85 -1.67 4.99 -4.42
C ALA A 85 -1.57 6.24 -3.52
N ALA A 86 -1.94 6.13 -2.25
CA ALA A 86 -1.96 7.30 -1.37
C ALA A 86 -0.55 7.78 -1.03
N ASP A 87 0.33 6.82 -0.71
CA ASP A 87 1.57 7.13 -0.04
C ASP A 87 2.60 6.01 -0.32
N TYR A 88 3.57 6.32 -1.18
CA TYR A 88 4.68 5.43 -1.49
C TYR A 88 5.64 5.30 -0.31
N ASP A 89 5.81 6.35 0.49
CA ASP A 89 6.67 6.35 1.67
C ASP A 89 6.09 5.41 2.74
N LYS A 90 4.76 5.40 2.90
CA LYS A 90 4.08 4.45 3.79
C LYS A 90 4.25 3.00 3.35
N MET A 91 4.21 2.74 2.05
CA MET A 91 4.46 1.39 1.53
C MET A 91 5.92 0.96 1.75
N GLN A 92 6.87 1.88 1.55
CA GLN A 92 8.28 1.64 1.84
C GLN A 92 8.47 1.36 3.35
N ALA A 93 7.87 2.18 4.22
CA ALA A 93 7.93 2.00 5.67
C ALA A 93 7.34 0.65 6.13
N LEU A 94 6.28 0.16 5.48
CA LEU A 94 5.72 -1.17 5.76
C LEU A 94 6.66 -2.31 5.34
N ALA A 95 7.36 -2.17 4.22
CA ALA A 95 8.37 -3.13 3.81
C ALA A 95 9.55 -3.11 4.80
N ASP A 96 10.04 -1.91 5.12
CA ASP A 96 11.15 -1.70 6.05
C ASP A 96 10.80 -2.21 7.46
N TYR A 97 9.55 -2.08 7.90
CA TYR A 97 9.08 -2.60 9.20
C TYR A 97 9.34 -4.11 9.37
N LEU A 98 9.20 -4.90 8.31
CA LEU A 98 9.50 -6.34 8.37
C LEU A 98 10.98 -6.62 8.16
N LEU A 99 11.64 -5.83 7.31
CA LEU A 99 13.03 -6.07 6.92
C LEU A 99 14.03 -5.60 7.97
N SER A 100 13.71 -4.59 8.79
CA SER A 100 14.60 -4.07 9.83
C SER A 100 14.91 -5.10 10.92
N GLU A 101 13.96 -5.99 11.18
CA GLU A 101 14.07 -7.07 12.18
C GLU A 101 14.50 -8.40 11.56
N CYS A 102 14.82 -8.42 10.25
CA CYS A 102 15.20 -9.65 9.57
C CYS A 102 16.55 -10.15 10.11
N CYS A 103 16.52 -11.32 10.76
CA CYS A 103 17.70 -11.99 11.31
C CYS A 103 18.45 -11.18 12.39
N ALA A 104 17.81 -10.18 13.01
CA ALA A 104 18.45 -9.29 13.99
C ALA A 104 19.07 -10.06 15.18
N ASP A 105 18.45 -11.16 15.58
CA ASP A 105 18.93 -12.04 16.67
C ASP A 105 19.53 -13.37 16.17
N CYS A 106 19.68 -13.54 14.85
CA CYS A 106 20.35 -14.72 14.33
C CYS A 106 21.85 -14.60 14.64
N ALA A 107 22.40 -15.54 15.41
CA ALA A 107 23.85 -15.73 15.44
C ALA A 107 24.33 -15.97 14.00
N PRO A 108 25.48 -15.41 13.58
CA PRO A 108 26.06 -15.73 12.27
C PRO A 108 26.39 -17.22 12.27
N GLY A 109 25.50 -18.03 11.71
CA GLY A 109 25.76 -19.44 11.42
C GLY A 109 26.64 -19.50 10.19
N GLU A 110 27.81 -20.11 10.34
CA GLU A 110 28.63 -20.57 9.22
C GLU A 110 27.75 -21.34 8.22
N GLY A 111 27.64 -20.87 6.97
CA GLY A 111 26.79 -21.55 5.99
C GLY A 111 26.54 -20.73 4.72
N GLN A 112 27.59 -20.61 3.92
CA GLN A 112 27.55 -20.29 2.49
C GLN A 112 26.80 -21.38 1.71
#